data_AF-A0A8H9W6T1-F1
#
_entry.id   AF-A0A8H9W6T1-F1
#
_cell.length_a   1.000
_cell.length_b   1.000
_cell.length_c   1.000
_cell.angle_alpha   90.00
_cell.angle_beta   90.00
_cell.angle_gamma   90.00
#
_symmetry.space_group_name_H-M   'P 1'
#
loop_
_entity.id
_entity.type
_entity.pdbx_description
1 polymer ?
#
loop_
_entity_poly.entity_id
_entity_poly.type
_entity_poly.pdbx_seq_one_letter_code
_entity_poly.pdbx_strand_id
1 'polypeptide(L)' 'SFVDDLGADSLDTVELVMALEEEFDTEIPDEEAEKITTVQTAIDYVTAHAE' A
#
# COMPACT_ATOMS: atom_id res chain seq x y z
N SER A 1 12.56 2.60 -0.85
CA SER A 1 11.38 1.71 -0.75
C SER A 1 10.91 1.69 0.71
N PHE A 2 9.73 1.14 1.03
CA PHE A 2 9.29 0.99 2.43
C PHE A 2 10.36 0.29 3.30
N VAL A 3 10.98 -0.75 2.76
CA VAL A 3 12.05 -1.51 3.43
C VAL A 3 13.32 -0.67 3.59
N ASP A 4 13.79 -0.03 2.52
CA ASP A 4 15.10 0.66 2.54
C ASP A 4 15.07 2.00 3.30
N ASP A 5 13.95 2.74 3.21
CA ASP A 5 13.86 4.12 3.71
C ASP A 5 13.17 4.20 5.08
N LEU A 6 12.19 3.33 5.32
CA LEU A 6 11.38 3.32 6.55
C LEU A 6 11.71 2.11 7.44
N GLY A 7 12.54 1.18 6.97
CA GLY A 7 12.89 -0.04 7.72
C GLY A 7 11.69 -0.97 7.93
N ALA A 8 10.66 -0.84 7.09
CA ALA A 8 9.45 -1.64 7.18
C ALA A 8 9.77 -3.09 6.83
N ASP A 9 9.28 -4.03 7.64
CA ASP A 9 9.35 -5.45 7.33
C ASP A 9 8.16 -5.91 6.44
N SER A 10 8.13 -7.20 6.10
CA SER A 10 7.06 -7.74 5.25
C SER A 10 5.69 -7.73 5.92
N LEU A 11 5.61 -7.71 7.25
CA LEU A 11 4.36 -7.62 7.98
C LEU A 11 3.87 -6.17 8.00
N ASP A 12 4.78 -5.22 8.22
CA ASP A 12 4.48 -3.78 8.16
C ASP A 12 3.88 -3.39 6.79
N THR A 13 4.36 -3.97 5.69
CA THR A 13 3.80 -3.72 4.36
C THR A 13 2.38 -4.26 4.19
N VAL A 14 2.05 -5.38 4.83
CA VAL A 14 0.69 -5.96 4.79
C VAL A 14 -0.26 -5.10 5.62
N GLU A 15 0.15 -4.70 6.83
CA GLU A 15 -0.64 -3.81 7.68
C GLU A 15 -0.91 -2.45 7.01
N LEU A 16 0.07 -1.90 6.30
CA LEU A 16 -0.09 -0.68 5.52
C LEU A 16 -1.17 -0.81 4.44
N VAL A 17 -1.13 -1.90 3.66
CA VAL A 17 -2.10 -2.14 2.59
C VAL A 17 -3.51 -2.30 3.16
N MET A 18 -3.67 -3.08 4.24
CA MET A 18 -4.96 -3.23 4.91
C MET A 18 -5.51 -1.91 5.46
N ALA A 19 -4.63 -1.05 6.00
CA ALA A 19 -5.05 0.27 6.48
C ALA A 19 -5.48 1.20 5.33
N LEU A 20 -4.84 1.09 4.16
CA LEU A 20 -5.25 1.83 2.97
C LEU A 20 -6.61 1.34 2.44
N GLU A 21 -6.84 0.03 2.44
CA GLU A 21 -8.14 -0.56 2.09
C GLU A 21 -9.27 -0.03 2.99
N GLU A 22 -9.06 -0.05 4.31
CA GLU A 22 -10.06 0.40 5.28
C GLU A 22 -10.30 1.93 5.22
N GLU A 23 -9.25 2.74 5.12
CA GLU A 23 -9.38 4.21 5.13
C GLU A 23 -10.06 4.75 3.85
N PHE A 24 -9.81 4.11 2.70
CA PHE A 24 -10.32 4.55 1.40
C PHE A 24 -11.47 3.70 0.87
N ASP A 25 -11.99 2.76 1.68
CA ASP A 25 -13.06 1.82 1.32
C ASP A 25 -12.80 1.14 -0.05
N THR A 26 -11.55 0.74 -0.27
CA THR A 26 -11.04 0.13 -1.51
C THR A 26 -10.57 -1.30 -1.25
N GLU A 27 -10.42 -2.08 -2.32
CA GLU A 27 -9.89 -3.45 -2.25
C GLU A 27 -8.63 -3.54 -3.12
N ILE A 28 -7.50 -3.94 -2.54
CA ILE A 28 -6.19 -4.00 -3.20
C ILE A 28 -5.81 -5.48 -3.36
N PRO A 29 -5.82 -6.04 -4.58
CA PRO A 29 -5.41 -7.42 -4.79
C PRO A 29 -3.97 -7.67 -4.35
N ASP A 30 -3.67 -8.84 -3.79
CA ASP A 30 -2.33 -9.23 -3.34
C ASP A 30 -1.24 -8.98 -4.41
N GLU A 31 -1.53 -9.29 -5.68
CA GLU A 31 -0.60 -9.08 -6.80
C GLU A 31 -0.27 -7.60 -7.05
N GLU A 32 -1.15 -6.68 -6.65
CA GLU A 32 -0.95 -5.24 -6.75
C GLU A 32 -0.32 -4.68 -5.47
N ALA A 33 -0.73 -5.20 -4.31
CA ALA A 33 -0.11 -4.92 -3.01
C ALA A 33 1.41 -5.20 -3.04
N GLU A 34 1.85 -6.32 -3.64
CA GLU A 34 3.27 -6.64 -3.83
C GLU A 34 4.03 -5.59 -4.66
N LYS A 35 3.34 -4.83 -5.52
CA LYS A 35 3.93 -3.77 -6.35
C LYS A 35 4.00 -2.43 -5.61
N ILE A 36 3.22 -2.25 -4.54
CA ILE A 36 3.21 -1.05 -3.69
C ILE A 36 4.42 -1.09 -2.76
N THR A 37 5.57 -0.70 -3.30
CA THR A 37 6.87 -0.72 -2.58
C THR A 37 7.33 0.66 -2.12
N THR A 38 6.61 1.71 -2.48
CA THR A 38 6.92 3.09 -2.13
C THR A 38 5.67 3.87 -1.74
N VAL A 39 5.86 4.95 -0.98
CA VAL A 39 4.78 5.88 -0.64
C VAL A 39 4.13 6.47 -1.89
N GLN A 40 4.92 6.82 -2.91
CA GLN A 40 4.37 7.37 -4.16
C GLN A 40 3.44 6.37 -4.85
N THR A 41 3.86 5.10 -4.97
CA THR A 41 3.00 4.06 -5.59
C THR A 41 1.72 3.81 -4.80
N ALA A 42 1.76 3.90 -3.47
CA ALA A 42 0.55 3.80 -2.65
C ALA A 42 -0.41 4.97 -2.91
N ILE A 43 0.11 6.20 -2.95
CA ILE A 43 -0.68 7.41 -3.24
C ILE A 43 -1.28 7.34 -4.65
N ASP A 44 -0.49 6.95 -5.65
CA ASP A 44 -0.93 6.84 -7.03
C ASP A 44 -2.05 5.80 -7.16
N TYR A 45 -1.90 4.66 -6.48
CA TYR A 45 -2.91 3.60 -6.47
C TYR A 45 -4.23 4.09 -5.87
N VAL A 46 -4.18 4.65 -4.66
CA VAL A 46 -5.35 5.17 -3.96
C VAL A 46 -6.00 6.30 -4.77
N THR A 47 -5.24 7.23 -5.33
CA THR A 47 -5.80 8.34 -6.11
C THR A 47 -6.49 7.88 -7.38
N ALA A 48 -6.06 6.75 -7.95
CA ALA A 48 -6.69 6.17 -9.15
C ALA A 48 -7.97 5.35 -8.84
N HIS A 49 -8.15 4.90 -7.60
CA HIS A 49 -9.22 3.97 -7.20
C HIS A 49 -10.14 4.51 -6.09
N ALA A 50 -9.78 5.62 -5.43
CA ALA A 50 -10.63 6.29 -4.45
C ALA A 50 -11.80 7.01 -5.16
N GLU A 51 -13.02 6.69 -4.75
CA GLU A 51 -14.25 7.42 -5.15
C GLU A 51 -14.48 8.69 -4.33
#